data_AF-A0A062XVL8-F1
#
_entry.id   AF-A0A062XVL8-F1
#
_cell.length_a   1.000
_cell.length_b   1.000
_cell.length_c   1.000
_cell.angle_alpha   90.00
_cell.angle_beta   90.00
_cell.angle_gamma   90.00
#
_symmetry.space_group_name_H-M   'P 1'
#
loop_
_entity.id
_entity.type
_entity.pdbx_description
1 polymer ?
#
loop_
_entity_poly.entity_id
_entity_poly.type
_entity_poly.pdbx_seq_one_letter_code
_entity_poly.pdbx_strand_id
1 'polypeptide(L)'
;MERVFRYPIEVRFRDLDAMGHVNNAVTVTYLEVARTRFWLSQFRDFAKEVDFPFVVARVAVNYRRPIRLHDMLEVELWVSHVGRSSFTIAYRVWASGELAADGETVQVHYDYSQGRPQSFGPELRERLESLLIAGEPQPSVRNNQV
;
A
#
# COMPACT_ATOMS: atom_id res chain seq x y z
N MET A 1 7.99 19.30 -1.75
CA MET A 1 6.74 18.63 -2.17
C MET A 1 6.69 17.31 -1.42
N GLU A 2 5.69 17.10 -0.56
CA GLU A 2 5.53 15.85 0.19
C GLU A 2 5.45 14.68 -0.79
N ARG A 3 6.40 13.74 -0.71
CA ARG A 3 6.44 12.55 -1.57
C ARG A 3 5.51 11.44 -1.05
N VAL A 4 5.00 11.59 0.18
CA VAL A 4 4.02 10.70 0.78
C VAL A 4 2.65 11.00 0.18
N PHE A 5 2.02 9.99 -0.40
CA PHE A 5 0.66 10.08 -0.92
C PHE A 5 -0.34 9.85 0.21
N ARG A 6 -1.41 10.66 0.25
CA ARG A 6 -2.45 10.57 1.26
C ARG A 6 -3.81 10.36 0.59
N TYR A 7 -4.63 9.48 1.15
CA TYR A 7 -5.97 9.23 0.65
C TYR A 7 -6.98 9.05 1.79
N PRO A 8 -8.03 9.89 1.86
CA PRO A 8 -9.09 9.73 2.84
C PRO A 8 -9.99 8.55 2.46
N ILE A 9 -10.43 7.81 3.48
CA ILE A 9 -11.34 6.66 3.33
C ILE A 9 -12.48 6.82 4.34
N GLU A 10 -13.71 6.60 3.89
CA GLU A 10 -14.87 6.52 4.75
C GLU A 10 -14.98 5.13 5.37
N VAL A 11 -15.10 5.06 6.70
CA VAL A 11 -15.37 3.81 7.42
C VAL A 11 -16.84 3.47 7.26
N ARG A 12 -17.14 2.29 6.70
CA ARG A 12 -18.52 1.85 6.47
C ARG A 12 -18.98 0.96 7.61
N PHE A 13 -20.28 0.95 7.90
CA PHE A 13 -20.85 0.03 8.88
C PHE A 13 -20.52 -1.44 8.58
N ARG A 14 -20.50 -1.83 7.30
CA ARG A 14 -20.13 -3.19 6.86
C ARG A 14 -18.68 -3.57 7.19
N ASP A 15 -17.81 -2.59 7.37
CA ASP A 15 -16.39 -2.82 7.62
C ASP A 15 -16.13 -3.26 9.08
N LEU A 16 -17.11 -3.04 9.97
CA LEU A 16 -17.05 -3.46 11.36
C LEU A 16 -17.35 -4.96 11.49
N ASP A 17 -16.66 -5.60 12.43
CA ASP A 17 -17.03 -6.95 12.88
C ASP A 17 -17.81 -6.90 14.21
N ALA A 18 -18.11 -8.09 14.76
CA ALA A 18 -18.87 -8.24 15.99
C ALA A 18 -18.23 -7.56 17.21
N MET A 19 -16.93 -7.22 17.16
CA MET A 19 -16.22 -6.55 18.25
C MET A 19 -16.39 -5.02 18.21
N GLY A 20 -17.16 -4.49 17.25
CA GLY A 20 -17.54 -3.08 17.20
C GLY A 20 -16.47 -2.14 16.63
N HIS A 21 -15.48 -2.69 15.93
CA HIS A 21 -14.45 -1.95 15.21
C HIS A 21 -14.20 -2.57 13.84
N VAL A 22 -13.50 -1.85 12.98
CA VAL A 22 -13.12 -2.35 11.65
C VAL A 22 -12.41 -3.69 11.79
N ASN A 23 -12.82 -4.65 10.98
CA ASN A 23 -12.19 -5.95 10.90
C ASN A 23 -10.74 -5.82 10.41
N ASN A 24 -9.83 -6.61 10.97
CA ASN A 24 -8.42 -6.56 10.64
C ASN A 24 -8.16 -6.78 9.13
N ALA A 25 -8.89 -7.68 8.47
CA ALA A 25 -8.73 -7.91 7.03
C ALA A 25 -9.20 -6.72 6.18
N VAL A 26 -10.23 -5.99 6.62
CA VAL A 26 -10.74 -4.80 5.91
C VAL A 26 -9.70 -3.67 5.92
N THR A 27 -8.83 -3.61 6.93
CA THR A 27 -7.69 -2.67 6.91
C THR A 27 -6.79 -2.90 5.69
N VAL A 28 -6.60 -4.16 5.26
CA VAL A 28 -5.83 -4.48 4.04
C VAL A 28 -6.55 -3.96 2.79
N THR A 29 -7.87 -4.06 2.75
CA THR A 29 -8.69 -3.46 1.68
C THR A 29 -8.51 -1.95 1.63
N TYR A 30 -8.42 -1.27 2.78
CA TYR A 30 -8.13 0.18 2.80
C TYR A 30 -6.75 0.51 2.22
N LEU A 31 -5.72 -0.28 2.53
CA LEU A 31 -4.39 -0.12 1.93
C LEU A 31 -4.43 -0.30 0.39
N GLU A 32 -5.21 -1.26 -0.10
CA GLU A 32 -5.42 -1.49 -1.53
C GLU A 32 -6.14 -0.34 -2.23
N VAL A 33 -7.19 0.22 -1.62
CA VAL A 33 -7.91 1.38 -2.15
C VAL A 33 -6.96 2.55 -2.30
N ALA A 34 -6.20 2.87 -1.25
CA ALA A 34 -5.21 3.95 -1.29
C ALA A 34 -4.12 3.69 -2.33
N ARG A 35 -3.59 2.47 -2.40
CA ARG A 35 -2.59 2.06 -3.40
C ARG A 35 -3.12 2.20 -4.84
N THR A 36 -4.35 1.78 -5.10
CA THR A 36 -5.00 1.93 -6.42
C THR A 36 -5.11 3.41 -6.80
N ARG A 37 -5.48 4.27 -5.85
CA ARG A 37 -5.56 5.72 -6.08
C ARG A 37 -4.20 6.35 -6.34
N PHE A 38 -3.18 5.92 -5.60
CA PHE A 38 -1.79 6.30 -5.86
C PHE A 38 -1.38 5.92 -7.29
N TRP A 39 -1.60 4.69 -7.70
CA TRP A 39 -1.28 4.26 -9.07
C TRP A 39 -1.97 5.07 -10.14
N LEU A 40 -3.28 5.28 -10.00
CA LEU A 40 -4.05 6.11 -10.93
C LEU A 40 -3.55 7.57 -10.94
N SER A 41 -2.97 8.07 -9.85
CA SER A 41 -2.36 9.41 -9.81
C SER A 41 -0.99 9.46 -10.50
N GLN A 42 -0.16 8.43 -10.33
CA GLN A 42 1.22 8.41 -10.79
C GLN A 42 1.38 7.87 -12.22
N PHE A 43 0.41 7.13 -12.74
CA PHE A 43 0.54 6.43 -14.03
C PHE A 43 -0.59 6.79 -14.99
N ARG A 44 -1.19 7.99 -14.90
CA ARG A 44 -2.30 8.41 -15.78
C ARG A 44 -2.02 8.20 -17.28
N ASP A 45 -0.79 8.46 -17.72
CA ASP A 45 -0.40 8.31 -19.12
C ASP A 45 -0.02 6.86 -19.48
N PHE A 46 0.46 6.09 -18.50
CA PHE A 46 0.72 4.64 -18.61
C PHE A 46 -0.60 3.83 -18.58
N ALA A 47 -1.65 4.37 -17.96
CA ALA A 47 -2.92 3.69 -17.74
C ALA A 47 -3.80 3.56 -19.01
N LYS A 48 -3.37 4.09 -20.16
CA LYS A 48 -4.12 3.93 -21.42
C LYS A 48 -4.09 2.50 -21.96
N GLU A 49 -3.15 1.65 -21.52
CA GLU A 49 -3.05 0.25 -21.99
C GLU A 49 -2.73 -0.80 -20.91
N VAL A 50 -2.61 -0.45 -19.61
CA VAL A 50 -1.87 -1.32 -18.68
C VAL A 50 -2.79 -2.04 -17.69
N ASP A 51 -3.03 -3.33 -17.96
CA ASP A 51 -3.10 -4.37 -16.92
C ASP A 51 -1.93 -4.13 -15.97
N PHE A 52 -2.15 -3.50 -14.80
CA PHE A 52 -1.06 -3.26 -13.85
C PHE A 52 -0.38 -4.59 -13.54
N PRO A 53 0.87 -4.81 -13.98
CA PRO A 53 1.46 -6.14 -14.01
C PRO A 53 2.04 -6.48 -12.63
N PHE A 54 1.40 -6.03 -11.56
CA PHE A 54 1.87 -6.20 -10.20
C PHE A 54 0.92 -7.08 -9.42
N VAL A 55 1.49 -8.07 -8.74
CA VAL A 55 0.78 -8.89 -7.76
C VAL A 55 1.33 -8.61 -6.37
N VAL A 56 0.47 -8.70 -5.36
CA VAL A 56 0.87 -8.57 -3.95
C VAL A 56 1.49 -9.89 -3.50
N ALA A 57 2.80 -9.90 -3.24
CA ALA A 57 3.51 -11.08 -2.75
C ALA A 57 3.53 -11.18 -1.22
N ARG A 58 3.42 -10.04 -0.53
CA ARG A 58 3.38 -9.97 0.94
C ARG A 58 2.54 -8.79 1.38
N VAL A 59 1.79 -8.99 2.46
CA VAL A 59 1.14 -7.94 3.24
C VAL A 59 1.54 -8.14 4.69
N ALA A 60 1.92 -7.07 5.37
CA ALA A 60 2.15 -7.08 6.81
C ALA A 60 1.58 -5.81 7.42
N VAL A 61 0.81 -5.96 8.50
CA VAL A 61 0.13 -4.86 9.18
C VAL A 61 0.34 -4.99 10.69
N ASN A 62 0.77 -3.89 11.31
CA ASN A 62 0.80 -3.69 12.74
C ASN A 62 -0.46 -2.90 13.13
N TYR A 63 -1.33 -3.49 13.96
CA TYR A 63 -2.50 -2.81 14.50
C TYR A 63 -2.14 -2.16 15.84
N ARG A 64 -2.27 -0.84 15.92
CA ARG A 64 -1.90 -0.03 17.10
C ARG A 64 -3.10 0.31 17.97
N ARG A 65 -4.23 0.62 17.33
CA ARG A 65 -5.52 0.84 17.99
C ARG A 65 -6.69 0.47 17.06
N PRO A 66 -7.88 0.20 17.62
CA PRO A 66 -9.08 -0.04 16.82
C PRO A 66 -9.48 1.19 15.99
N ILE A 67 -9.99 0.96 14.78
CA ILE A 67 -10.65 1.98 13.94
C ILE A 67 -12.16 1.86 14.15
N ARG A 68 -12.84 2.96 14.42
CA ARG A 68 -14.28 3.00 14.72
C ARG A 68 -15.09 3.62 13.57
N LEU A 69 -16.40 3.39 13.57
CA LEU A 69 -17.33 3.83 12.52
C LEU A 69 -17.26 5.32 12.18
N HIS A 70 -17.01 6.18 13.17
CA HIS A 70 -16.98 7.63 13.00
C HIS A 70 -15.56 8.21 12.94
N ASP A 71 -14.54 7.36 12.86
CA ASP A 71 -13.18 7.84 12.70
C ASP A 71 -12.98 8.44 11.30
N MET A 72 -12.31 9.60 11.24
CA MET A 72 -11.84 10.16 9.97
C MET A 72 -10.59 9.40 9.55
N LEU A 73 -10.72 8.48 8.60
CA LEU A 73 -9.61 7.62 8.19
C LEU A 73 -8.81 8.26 7.05
N GLU A 74 -7.49 8.32 7.21
CA GLU A 74 -6.54 8.71 6.16
C GLU A 74 -5.47 7.62 6.04
N VAL A 75 -5.25 7.12 4.83
CA VAL A 75 -4.14 6.22 4.52
C VAL A 75 -3.04 7.02 3.83
N GLU A 76 -1.88 7.04 4.46
CA GLU A 76 -0.65 7.50 3.86
C GLU A 76 0.13 6.33 3.29
N LEU A 77 0.80 6.54 2.16
CA LEU A 77 1.68 5.53 1.57
C LEU A 77 2.84 6.14 0.78
N TRP A 78 3.92 5.36 0.65
CA TRP A 78 5.06 5.71 -0.17
C TRP A 78 5.83 4.46 -0.62
N VAL A 79 6.56 4.58 -1.73
CA VAL A 79 7.52 3.54 -2.15
C VAL A 79 8.74 3.63 -1.25
N SER A 80 8.99 2.58 -0.47
CA SER A 80 10.09 2.53 0.50
C SER A 80 11.31 1.76 0.00
N HIS A 81 11.13 0.89 -0.98
CA HIS A 81 12.22 0.10 -1.56
C HIS A 81 11.91 -0.28 -3.01
N VAL A 82 12.93 -0.28 -3.87
CA VAL A 82 12.84 -0.77 -5.25
C VAL A 82 13.95 -1.80 -5.46
N GLY A 83 13.56 -3.04 -5.74
CA GLY A 83 14.45 -4.15 -6.07
C GLY A 83 14.58 -4.38 -7.58
N ARG A 84 14.86 -5.63 -7.98
CA ARG A 84 15.01 -5.99 -9.40
C ARG A 84 13.68 -6.30 -10.10
N SER A 85 12.79 -7.00 -9.40
CA SER A 85 11.48 -7.47 -9.90
C SER A 85 10.35 -7.19 -8.91
N SER A 86 10.66 -6.49 -7.81
CA SER A 86 9.72 -6.17 -6.74
C SER A 86 10.01 -4.81 -6.15
N PHE A 87 8.99 -4.21 -5.53
CA PHE A 87 9.14 -2.99 -4.76
C PHE A 87 8.24 -3.06 -3.52
N THR A 88 8.58 -2.29 -2.50
CA THR A 88 7.84 -2.23 -1.24
C THR A 88 7.10 -0.89 -1.15
N ILE A 89 5.84 -0.95 -0.77
CA ILE A 89 5.07 0.21 -0.34
C ILE A 89 4.91 0.13 1.17
N ALA A 90 5.29 1.20 1.86
CA ALA A 90 5.01 1.38 3.27
C ALA A 90 3.75 2.23 3.45
N TYR A 91 3.06 2.02 4.57
CA TYR A 91 1.77 2.62 4.89
C TYR A 91 1.70 3.13 6.32
N ARG A 92 0.95 4.22 6.51
CA ARG A 92 0.39 4.62 7.80
C ARG A 92 -1.12 4.81 7.65
N VAL A 93 -1.88 4.33 8.63
CA VAL A 93 -3.33 4.48 8.69
C VAL A 93 -3.63 5.33 9.91
N TRP A 94 -4.11 6.54 9.66
CA TRP A 94 -4.52 7.49 10.68
C TRP A 94 -6.02 7.44 10.82
N ALA A 95 -6.50 7.31 12.06
CA ALA A 95 -7.90 7.48 12.39
C ALA A 95 -8.01 8.70 13.30
N SER A 96 -8.78 9.71 12.90
CA SER A 96 -9.04 10.91 13.71
C SER A 96 -7.77 11.57 14.28
N GLY A 97 -6.67 11.58 13.51
CA GLY A 97 -5.38 12.16 13.89
C GLY A 97 -4.44 11.25 14.68
N GLU A 98 -4.84 10.03 15.01
CA GLU A 98 -4.02 9.05 15.73
C GLU A 98 -3.65 7.85 14.86
N LEU A 99 -2.42 7.35 14.99
CA LEU A 99 -1.95 6.20 14.24
C LEU A 99 -2.70 4.92 14.67
N ALA A 100 -3.54 4.40 13.79
CA ALA A 100 -4.33 3.19 14.03
C ALA A 100 -3.64 1.93 13.54
N ALA A 101 -2.94 2.00 12.41
CA ALA A 101 -2.13 0.92 11.90
C ALA A 101 -0.95 1.45 11.09
N ASP A 102 0.10 0.65 10.97
CA ASP A 102 1.19 0.84 10.02
C ASP A 102 1.55 -0.50 9.38
N GLY A 103 2.16 -0.50 8.21
CA GLY A 103 2.45 -1.75 7.54
C GLY A 103 3.09 -1.58 6.19
N GLU A 104 3.35 -2.69 5.52
CA GLU A 104 3.95 -2.72 4.20
C GLU A 104 3.29 -3.75 3.30
N THR A 105 3.44 -3.54 2.00
CA THR A 105 3.18 -4.56 0.99
C THR A 105 4.36 -4.68 0.05
N VAL A 106 4.65 -5.91 -0.38
CA VAL A 106 5.63 -6.18 -1.44
C VAL A 106 4.86 -6.48 -2.71
N GLN A 107 5.10 -5.67 -3.73
CA GLN A 107 4.53 -5.80 -5.06
C GLN A 107 5.57 -6.43 -5.99
N VAL A 108 5.18 -7.43 -6.78
CA VAL A 108 6.06 -8.14 -7.71
C VAL A 108 5.59 -7.93 -9.13
N HIS A 109 6.50 -7.57 -10.03
CA HIS A 109 6.23 -7.51 -11.48
C HIS A 109 6.05 -8.93 -12.01
N TYR A 110 4.87 -9.21 -12.53
CA TYR A 110 4.40 -10.54 -12.88
C TYR A 110 4.04 -10.61 -14.36
N ASP A 111 4.58 -11.62 -15.04
CA ASP A 111 4.20 -11.96 -16.39
C ASP A 111 3.06 -12.98 -16.33
N TYR A 112 1.84 -12.53 -16.62
CA TYR A 112 0.64 -13.39 -16.63
C TYR A 112 0.64 -14.40 -17.78
N SER A 113 1.35 -14.12 -18.87
CA SER A 113 1.47 -15.05 -20.00
C SER A 113 2.37 -16.25 -19.67
N GLN A 114 3.41 -16.02 -18.87
CA GLN A 114 4.36 -17.05 -18.44
C GLN A 114 4.12 -17.56 -17.01
N GLY A 115 3.20 -16.95 -16.27
CA GLY A 115 2.87 -17.32 -14.90
C GLY A 115 4.06 -17.19 -13.93
N ARG A 116 4.89 -16.16 -14.07
CA ARG A 116 6.10 -15.99 -13.23
C ARG A 116 6.50 -14.52 -13.01
N PRO A 117 7.26 -14.22 -11.95
CA PRO A 117 7.89 -12.91 -11.80
C PRO A 117 8.85 -12.58 -12.95
N GLN A 118 8.91 -11.30 -13.32
CA GLN A 118 9.85 -10.76 -14.29
C GLN A 118 10.52 -9.48 -13.77
N SER A 119 11.72 -9.17 -14.26
CA SER A 119 12.43 -7.95 -13.89
C SER A 119 11.71 -6.70 -14.41
N PHE A 120 11.95 -5.55 -13.78
CA PHE A 120 11.49 -4.28 -14.34
C PHE A 120 12.28 -3.95 -15.61
N GLY A 121 11.58 -3.50 -16.66
CA GLY A 121 12.24 -2.82 -17.78
C GLY A 121 12.80 -1.45 -17.36
N PRO A 122 13.69 -0.83 -18.17
CA PRO A 122 14.36 0.43 -17.81
C PRO A 122 13.39 1.55 -17.43
N GLU A 123 12.37 1.79 -18.25
CA GLU A 123 11.39 2.87 -18.04
C GLU A 123 10.59 2.68 -16.75
N LEU A 124 10.09 1.47 -16.50
CA LEU A 124 9.33 1.16 -15.31
C LEU A 124 10.18 1.27 -14.04
N ARG A 125 11.44 0.82 -14.13
CA ARG A 125 12.41 0.94 -13.03
C ARG A 125 12.67 2.40 -12.70
N GLU A 126 12.99 3.23 -13.69
CA GLU A 126 13.22 4.66 -13.51
C GLU A 126 12.00 5.34 -12.89
N ARG A 127 10.79 4.99 -13.36
CA ARG A 127 9.55 5.51 -12.78
C ARG A 127 9.38 5.12 -11.31
N LEU A 128 9.61 3.86 -10.94
CA LEU A 128 9.53 3.40 -9.55
C LEU A 128 10.60 4.07 -8.66
N GLU A 129 11.82 4.20 -9.16
CA GLU A 129 12.92 4.87 -8.44
C GLU A 129 12.62 6.36 -8.23
N SER A 130 11.93 7.03 -9.16
CA SER A 130 11.48 8.42 -8.98
C SER A 130 10.46 8.61 -7.84
N LEU A 131 9.75 7.54 -7.46
CA LEU A 131 8.77 7.52 -6.38
C LEU A 131 9.37 7.12 -5.03
N LEU A 132 10.62 6.67 -5.00
CA LEU A 132 11.29 6.17 -3.81
C LEU A 132 11.51 7.27 -2.76
N ILE A 133 11.22 6.94 -1.50
CA ILE A 133 11.55 7.77 -0.35
C ILE A 133 12.36 6.96 0.68
N ALA A 134 13.68 7.15 0.66
CA ALA A 134 14.61 6.38 1.51
C ALA A 134 14.66 6.84 2.98
N GLY A 135 14.26 8.07 3.28
CA GLY A 135 14.38 8.68 4.61
C GLY A 135 13.13 8.62 5.49
N GLU A 136 12.01 8.11 4.97
CA GLU A 136 10.77 8.03 5.74
C GLU A 136 10.83 6.88 6.76
N PRO A 137 10.38 7.10 8.01
CA PRO A 137 10.34 6.06 9.03
C PRO A 137 9.57 4.84 8.55
N GLN A 138 10.24 3.69 8.53
CA GLN A 138 9.62 2.46 8.09
C GLN A 138 8.69 1.89 9.17
N PRO A 139 7.56 1.27 8.78
CA PRO A 139 6.75 0.47 9.66
C PRO A 139 7.62 -0.54 10.43
N SER A 140 7.33 -0.78 11.70
CA SER A 140 8.10 -1.72 12.52
C SER A 140 7.71 -3.18 12.24
N VAL A 141 7.53 -3.54 10.98
CA VAL A 141 7.14 -4.88 10.56
C VAL A 141 8.32 -5.82 10.80
N ARG A 142 8.19 -6.73 11.76
CA ARG A 142 9.20 -7.76 11.98
C ARG A 142 9.13 -8.78 10.86
N ASN A 143 10.26 -9.04 10.20
CA ASN A 143 10.41 -10.23 9.38
C ASN A 143 10.49 -11.43 10.32
N ASN A 144 9.36 -12.07 10.59
CA ASN A 144 9.38 -13.43 11.13
C ASN A 144 9.92 -14.34 10.03
N GLN A 145 11.23 -14.58 10.05
CA GLN A 145 11.79 -15.80 9.50
C GLN A 145 11.32 -16.93 10.44
N VAL A 146 10.44 -17.79 9.94
CA VAL A 146 10.20 -19.11 10.53
C VAL A 146 11.11 -20.09 9.82
#